data_AF-A0A168MHN5-F1
#
_entry.id   AF-A0A168MHN5-F1
#
_cell.length_a   1.000
_cell.length_b   1.000
_cell.length_c   1.000
_cell.angle_alpha   90.00
_cell.angle_beta   90.00
_cell.angle_gamma   90.00
#
_symmetry.space_group_name_H-M   'P 1'
#
loop_
_entity.id
_entity.type
_entity.pdbx_description
1 polymer ?
#
loop_
_entity_poly.entity_id
_entity_poly.type
_entity_poly.pdbx_seq_one_letter_code
_entity_poly.pdbx_strand_id
1 'polypeptide(L)'
;MLDLDIKETLKELVNNILENKISRKIAAKLVRERIDESDIFRLQNEDLLVNAYWTINGLDYKYGNTTNSELTYLKLCLDGEREYSREDKAEFVLNNEEPICRLIPSLKGQELDVEEFDKYSPEKMECFNGYAFGDKITCCKLLALLMANVGIETVVKFASKGIWAKALELDDGKSEK
;
A
#
# COMPACT_ATOMS: atom_id res chain seq x y z
N MET A 1 21.77 20.86 -11.43
CA MET A 1 22.82 19.83 -11.61
C MET A 1 22.60 18.71 -10.62
N LEU A 2 22.63 19.01 -9.31
CA LEU A 2 22.28 18.08 -8.23
C LEU A 2 20.93 17.36 -8.47
N ASP A 3 19.89 18.11 -8.80
CA ASP A 3 18.54 17.56 -9.00
C ASP A 3 18.46 16.59 -10.19
N LEU A 4 19.28 16.83 -11.23
CA LEU A 4 19.35 15.96 -12.40
C LEU A 4 20.04 14.63 -12.06
N ASP A 5 21.13 14.68 -11.29
CA ASP A 5 21.87 13.49 -10.86
C ASP A 5 21.04 12.62 -9.89
N ILE A 6 20.27 13.26 -9.00
CA ILE A 6 19.30 12.60 -8.12
C ILE A 6 18.19 11.95 -8.94
N LYS A 7 17.59 12.70 -9.87
CA LYS A 7 16.51 12.21 -10.73
C LYS A 7 16.94 10.98 -11.54
N GLU A 8 18.11 11.03 -12.18
CA GLU A 8 18.62 9.89 -12.97
C GLU A 8 18.91 8.68 -12.08
N THR A 9 19.46 8.88 -10.89
CA THR A 9 19.70 7.78 -9.94
C THR A 9 18.39 7.14 -9.48
N LEU A 10 17.38 7.93 -9.12
CA LEU A 10 16.07 7.43 -8.72
C LEU A 10 15.38 6.67 -9.86
N LYS A 11 15.44 7.22 -11.08
CA LYS A 11 14.90 6.59 -12.28
C LYS A 11 15.54 5.25 -12.58
N GLU A 12 16.88 5.17 -12.52
CA GLU A 12 17.63 3.93 -12.70
C GLU A 12 17.19 2.87 -11.69
N LEU A 13 17.11 3.24 -10.41
CA LEU A 13 16.73 2.31 -9.33
C LEU A 13 15.30 1.81 -9.50
N VAL A 14 14.33 2.69 -9.80
CA VAL A 14 12.94 2.30 -10.06
C VAL A 14 12.85 1.31 -11.23
N ASN A 15 13.53 1.59 -12.34
CA ASN A 15 13.55 0.70 -13.50
C ASN A 15 14.16 -0.66 -13.17
N ASN A 16 15.29 -0.67 -12.47
CA ASN A 16 15.94 -1.92 -12.08
C ASN A 16 15.07 -2.77 -11.13
N ILE A 17 14.26 -2.14 -10.26
CA ILE A 17 13.29 -2.87 -9.43
C ILE A 17 12.17 -3.46 -10.30
N LEU A 18 11.54 -2.65 -11.15
CA LEU A 18 10.39 -3.08 -11.98
C LEU A 18 10.77 -4.17 -13.00
N GLU A 19 12.00 -4.13 -13.50
CA GLU A 19 12.55 -5.14 -14.42
C GLU A 19 13.15 -6.36 -13.70
N ASN A 20 13.02 -6.43 -12.36
CA ASN A 20 13.58 -7.49 -11.51
C ASN A 20 15.11 -7.69 -11.65
N LYS A 21 15.85 -6.65 -12.06
CA LYS A 21 17.31 -6.65 -12.15
C LYS A 21 17.98 -6.57 -10.78
N ILE A 22 17.31 -5.90 -9.83
CA ILE A 22 17.75 -5.80 -8.42
C ILE A 22 16.58 -6.09 -7.49
N SER A 23 16.86 -6.60 -6.29
CA SER A 23 15.84 -6.75 -5.26
C SER A 23 15.52 -5.40 -4.61
N ARG A 24 14.30 -5.28 -4.06
CA ARG A 24 13.85 -4.13 -3.26
C ARG A 24 14.83 -3.76 -2.14
N LYS A 25 15.38 -4.76 -1.44
CA LYS A 25 16.38 -4.57 -0.38
C LYS A 25 17.70 -4.00 -0.92
N ILE A 26 18.14 -4.45 -2.09
CA ILE A 26 19.34 -3.91 -2.74
C ILE A 26 19.10 -2.46 -3.17
N ALA A 27 17.93 -2.15 -3.73
CA ALA A 27 17.60 -0.79 -4.14
C ALA A 27 17.58 0.20 -2.95
N ALA A 28 16.99 -0.19 -1.81
CA ALA A 28 17.01 0.61 -0.58
C ALA A 28 18.43 0.88 -0.06
N LYS A 29 19.32 -0.12 -0.18
CA LYS A 29 20.74 0.07 0.14
C LYS A 29 21.40 1.06 -0.82
N LEU A 30 21.23 0.85 -2.14
CA LEU A 30 21.88 1.67 -3.17
C LEU A 30 21.41 3.13 -3.13
N VAL A 31 20.13 3.40 -2.83
CA VAL A 31 19.64 4.78 -2.76
C VAL A 31 20.33 5.56 -1.64
N ARG A 32 20.58 4.93 -0.48
CA ARG A 32 21.30 5.52 0.66
C ARG A 32 22.80 5.69 0.40
N GLU A 33 23.39 4.82 -0.42
CA GLU A 33 24.81 4.91 -0.79
C GLU A 33 25.08 5.96 -1.86
N ARG A 34 24.10 6.22 -2.74
CA ARG A 34 24.27 7.09 -3.92
C ARG A 34 23.70 8.49 -3.75
N ILE A 35 22.79 8.69 -2.80
CA ILE A 35 22.15 9.98 -2.57
C ILE A 35 22.30 10.34 -1.09
N ASP A 36 22.97 11.46 -0.82
CA ASP A 36 23.07 12.02 0.52
C ASP A 36 21.69 12.52 0.97
N GLU A 37 21.24 12.07 2.13
CA GLU A 37 19.95 12.46 2.70
C GLU A 37 19.85 13.98 2.91
N SER A 38 20.98 14.65 3.19
CA SER A 38 21.03 16.10 3.34
C SER A 38 20.73 16.86 2.05
N ASP A 39 21.00 16.26 0.89
CA ASP A 39 20.64 16.83 -0.41
C ASP A 39 19.14 16.72 -0.65
N ILE A 40 18.49 15.64 -0.20
CA ILE A 40 17.03 15.49 -0.26
C ILE A 40 16.32 16.57 0.58
N PHE A 41 16.82 16.90 1.76
CA PHE A 41 16.24 17.97 2.58
C PHE A 41 16.36 19.37 1.96
N ARG A 42 17.29 19.58 1.01
CA ARG A 42 17.46 20.85 0.28
C ARG A 42 16.47 21.01 -0.87
N LEU A 43 15.83 19.93 -1.31
CA LEU A 43 14.90 19.87 -2.44
C LEU A 43 13.48 20.38 -2.10
N GLN A 44 13.35 21.48 -1.35
CA GLN A 44 12.06 21.92 -0.76
C GLN A 44 10.89 22.13 -1.76
N ASN A 45 11.16 22.21 -3.07
CA ASN A 45 10.14 22.35 -4.12
C ASN A 45 10.06 21.16 -5.10
N GLU A 46 10.78 20.07 -4.85
CA GLU A 46 10.84 18.90 -5.74
C GLU A 46 10.14 17.70 -5.08
N ASP A 47 8.84 17.82 -4.86
CA ASP A 47 7.99 16.83 -4.19
C ASP A 47 8.15 15.42 -4.79
N LEU A 48 8.32 15.32 -6.12
CA LEU A 48 8.58 14.06 -6.82
C LEU A 48 9.87 13.39 -6.32
N LEU A 49 10.98 14.13 -6.28
CA LEU A 49 12.29 13.58 -5.94
C LEU A 49 12.34 13.19 -4.47
N VAL A 50 11.78 14.02 -3.60
CA VAL A 50 11.64 13.73 -2.17
C VAL A 50 10.80 12.46 -1.97
N ASN A 51 9.64 12.36 -2.64
CA ASN A 51 8.79 11.19 -2.49
C ASN A 51 9.45 9.92 -3.04
N ALA A 52 10.04 9.98 -4.23
CA ALA A 52 10.73 8.84 -4.83
C ALA A 52 11.89 8.34 -3.96
N TYR A 53 12.69 9.25 -3.38
CA TYR A 53 13.74 8.87 -2.45
C TYR A 53 13.20 8.10 -1.24
N TRP A 54 12.22 8.66 -0.54
CA TRP A 54 11.67 8.03 0.67
C TRP A 54 10.95 6.72 0.37
N THR A 55 10.27 6.62 -0.78
CA THR A 55 9.67 5.38 -1.25
C THR A 55 10.72 4.29 -1.47
N ILE A 56 11.82 4.59 -2.17
CA ILE A 56 12.90 3.59 -2.42
C ILE A 56 13.66 3.26 -1.13
N ASN A 57 13.99 4.28 -0.32
CA ASN A 57 14.68 4.12 0.95
C ASN A 57 13.88 3.24 1.92
N GLY A 58 12.55 3.27 1.81
CA GLY A 58 11.63 2.50 2.64
C GLY A 58 11.45 1.03 2.25
N LEU A 59 12.03 0.58 1.13
CA LEU A 59 11.75 -0.74 0.55
C LEU A 59 12.31 -1.93 1.35
N ASP A 60 13.24 -1.71 2.27
CA ASP A 60 13.80 -2.77 3.13
C ASP A 60 13.21 -2.81 4.54
N TYR A 61 12.25 -1.93 4.86
CA TYR A 61 11.50 -2.03 6.11
C TYR A 61 10.52 -3.20 6.04
N LYS A 62 10.51 -4.00 7.12
CA LYS A 62 9.64 -5.17 7.30
C LYS A 62 8.13 -4.87 7.14
N TYR A 63 7.74 -3.59 7.24
CA TYR A 63 6.37 -3.09 7.11
C TYR A 63 6.20 -2.05 5.99
N GLY A 64 7.19 -1.90 5.10
CA GLY A 64 7.11 -0.99 3.97
C GLY A 64 6.14 -1.52 2.92
N ASN A 65 5.01 -0.82 2.74
CA ASN A 65 3.90 -1.25 1.86
C ASN A 65 4.02 -0.74 0.41
N THR A 66 5.20 -0.30 -0.04
CA THR A 66 5.35 0.21 -1.41
C THR A 66 5.03 -0.88 -2.44
N THR A 67 4.05 -0.58 -3.30
CA THR A 67 3.56 -1.50 -4.32
C THR A 67 4.24 -1.26 -5.67
N ASN A 68 4.14 -2.25 -6.59
CA ASN A 68 4.66 -2.08 -7.95
C ASN A 68 3.92 -0.97 -8.71
N SER A 69 2.67 -0.69 -8.33
CA SER A 69 1.87 0.39 -8.89
C SER A 69 2.38 1.74 -8.42
N GLU A 70 2.79 1.87 -7.16
CA GLU A 70 3.46 3.08 -6.67
C GLU A 70 4.81 3.29 -7.40
N LEU A 71 5.61 2.24 -7.59
CA LEU A 71 6.87 2.33 -8.35
C LEU A 71 6.64 2.67 -9.82
N THR A 72 5.60 2.11 -10.45
CA THR A 72 5.20 2.44 -11.83
C THR A 72 4.79 3.90 -11.94
N TYR A 73 4.03 4.43 -10.98
CA TYR A 73 3.65 5.84 -10.95
C TYR A 73 4.89 6.75 -10.89
N LEU A 74 5.83 6.44 -10.01
CA LEU A 74 7.08 7.18 -9.88
C LEU A 74 7.90 7.11 -11.18
N LYS A 75 7.96 5.96 -11.85
CA LYS A 75 8.62 5.83 -13.15
C LYS A 75 8.04 6.80 -14.17
N LEU A 76 6.71 6.81 -14.35
CA LEU A 76 6.03 7.69 -15.30
C LEU A 76 6.33 9.17 -15.02
N CYS A 77 6.36 9.57 -13.75
CA CYS A 77 6.70 10.93 -13.36
C CYS A 77 8.17 11.27 -13.62
N LEU A 78 9.09 10.36 -13.29
CA LEU A 78 10.53 10.54 -13.53
C LEU A 78 10.87 10.57 -15.03
N ASP A 79 10.11 9.86 -15.86
CA ASP A 79 10.24 9.89 -17.33
C ASP A 79 9.65 11.17 -17.95
N GLY A 80 8.90 11.96 -17.20
CA GLY A 80 8.21 13.15 -17.70
C GLY A 80 6.94 12.82 -18.51
N GLU A 81 6.45 11.58 -18.42
CA GLU A 81 5.20 11.14 -19.04
C GLU A 81 3.97 11.53 -18.21
N ARG A 82 4.18 11.88 -16.94
CA ARG A 82 3.13 12.29 -15.99
C ARG A 82 3.63 13.39 -15.06
N GLU A 83 2.74 14.30 -14.68
CA GLU A 83 3.02 15.28 -13.62
C GLU A 83 2.77 14.65 -12.24
N TYR A 84 3.68 14.91 -11.30
CA TYR A 84 3.58 14.34 -9.97
C TYR A 84 2.58 15.14 -9.10
N SER A 85 1.63 14.44 -8.49
CA SER A 85 0.92 14.94 -7.30
C SER A 85 0.61 13.79 -6.35
N ARG A 86 0.36 14.10 -5.07
CA ARG A 86 0.08 13.08 -4.05
C ARG A 86 -1.31 12.47 -4.26
N GLU A 87 -2.26 13.29 -4.67
CA GLU A 87 -3.65 12.91 -4.94
C GLU A 87 -3.72 11.96 -6.14
N ASP A 88 -3.08 12.33 -7.25
CA ASP A 88 -3.05 11.52 -8.46
C ASP A 88 -2.25 10.22 -8.27
N LYS A 89 -1.19 10.24 -7.46
CA LYS A 89 -0.50 9.02 -7.04
C LYS A 89 -1.44 8.07 -6.31
N ALA A 90 -2.18 8.56 -5.32
CA ALA A 90 -3.09 7.74 -4.54
C ALA A 90 -4.17 7.13 -5.44
N GLU A 91 -4.76 7.92 -6.33
CA GLU A 91 -5.74 7.42 -7.30
C GLU A 91 -5.14 6.39 -8.26
N PHE A 92 -3.93 6.63 -8.79
CA PHE A 92 -3.25 5.69 -9.68
C PHE A 92 -2.99 4.36 -8.98
N VAL A 93 -2.46 4.39 -7.75
CA VAL A 93 -2.17 3.20 -6.96
C VAL A 93 -3.47 2.43 -6.69
N LEU A 94 -4.55 3.10 -6.28
CA LEU A 94 -5.85 2.46 -6.05
C LEU A 94 -6.42 1.80 -7.30
N ASN A 95 -6.22 2.39 -8.48
CA ASN A 95 -6.76 1.89 -9.74
C ASN A 95 -5.87 0.85 -10.43
N ASN A 96 -4.57 0.77 -10.08
CA ASN A 96 -3.58 -0.09 -10.73
C ASN A 96 -2.88 -1.07 -9.78
N GLU A 97 -3.16 -1.05 -8.48
CA GLU A 97 -2.78 -2.16 -7.61
C GLU A 97 -3.45 -3.43 -8.15
N GLU A 98 -2.64 -4.45 -8.47
CA GLU A 98 -3.17 -5.81 -8.47
C GLU A 98 -3.91 -5.96 -7.16
N PRO A 99 -5.19 -6.36 -7.20
CA PRO A 99 -6.02 -6.33 -6.02
C PRO A 99 -5.26 -7.04 -4.91
N ILE A 100 -4.95 -6.32 -3.81
CA ILE A 100 -4.91 -6.95 -2.50
C ILE A 100 -6.34 -7.43 -2.27
N CYS A 101 -6.67 -8.54 -2.92
CA CYS A 101 -7.96 -9.19 -3.01
C CYS A 101 -9.15 -8.20 -2.88
N ARG A 102 -9.64 -7.63 -3.98
CA ARG A 102 -11.08 -7.37 -4.05
C ARG A 102 -11.74 -8.74 -4.08
N LEU A 103 -11.90 -9.35 -2.91
CA LEU A 103 -12.90 -10.40 -2.74
C LEU A 103 -14.21 -9.72 -3.09
N ILE A 104 -14.69 -9.97 -4.30
CA ILE A 104 -16.02 -9.58 -4.71
C ILE A 104 -16.93 -10.30 -3.71
N PRO A 105 -17.62 -9.59 -2.80
CA PRO A 105 -18.44 -10.26 -1.83
C PRO A 105 -19.59 -10.92 -2.58
N SER A 106 -19.46 -12.21 -2.87
CA SER A 106 -20.61 -13.00 -3.26
C SER A 106 -21.43 -13.22 -2.00
N LEU A 107 -22.73 -12.95 -2.08
CA LEU A 107 -23.68 -13.23 -0.99
C LEU A 107 -23.76 -14.73 -0.63
N LYS A 108 -23.13 -15.60 -1.45
CA LYS A 108 -23.01 -17.04 -1.22
C LYS A 108 -21.57 -17.36 -0.83
N GLY A 109 -21.41 -18.21 0.20
CA GLY A 109 -20.11 -18.74 0.60
C GLY A 109 -19.44 -19.47 -0.56
N GLN A 110 -18.12 -19.38 -0.61
CA GLN A 110 -17.30 -19.97 -1.66
C GLN A 110 -16.53 -21.18 -1.13
N GLU A 111 -16.32 -22.17 -1.98
CA GLU A 111 -15.44 -23.29 -1.68
C GLU A 111 -13.99 -22.81 -1.82
N LEU A 112 -13.20 -22.92 -0.76
CA LEU A 112 -11.80 -22.50 -0.70
C LEU A 112 -10.90 -23.73 -0.82
N ASP A 113 -9.90 -23.66 -1.69
CA ASP A 113 -8.83 -24.67 -1.70
C ASP A 113 -7.85 -24.46 -0.53
N VAL A 114 -7.10 -25.52 -0.20
CA VAL A 114 -6.19 -25.54 0.96
C VAL A 114 -5.00 -24.58 0.80
N GLU A 115 -4.46 -24.42 -0.41
CA GLU A 115 -3.34 -23.52 -0.67
C GLU A 115 -3.78 -22.05 -0.55
N GLU A 116 -5.01 -21.73 -1.00
CA GLU A 116 -5.62 -20.42 -0.77
C GLU A 116 -5.87 -20.20 0.73
N PHE A 117 -6.45 -21.19 1.42
CA PHE A 117 -6.68 -21.10 2.86
C PHE A 117 -5.40 -20.80 3.64
N ASP A 118 -4.30 -21.51 3.35
CA ASP A 118 -3.02 -21.32 4.02
C ASP A 118 -2.40 -19.93 3.72
N LYS A 119 -2.61 -19.40 2.53
CA LYS A 119 -2.17 -18.03 2.15
C LYS A 119 -2.90 -16.94 2.93
N TYR A 120 -4.17 -17.17 3.24
CA TYR A 120 -5.02 -16.23 3.97
C TYR A 120 -5.02 -16.45 5.48
N SER A 121 -4.60 -17.62 5.95
CA SER A 121 -4.54 -17.97 7.37
C SER A 121 -3.58 -17.02 8.11
N PRO A 122 -4.04 -16.28 9.12
CA PRO A 122 -3.19 -15.34 9.84
C PRO A 122 -2.20 -16.08 10.75
N GLU A 123 -0.94 -15.62 10.79
CA GLU A 123 0.01 -16.07 11.81
C GLU A 123 -0.43 -15.53 13.18
N LYS A 124 -0.81 -16.46 14.08
CA LYS A 124 -1.17 -16.29 15.50
C LYS A 124 -1.58 -14.87 15.92
N MET A 125 -2.88 -14.58 15.88
CA MET A 125 -3.46 -13.42 16.55
C MET A 125 -3.54 -13.62 18.06
N GLU A 126 -3.41 -12.51 18.81
CA GLU A 126 -3.68 -12.47 20.24
C GLU A 126 -5.16 -12.16 20.47
N CYS A 127 -5.85 -13.04 21.20
CA CYS A 127 -7.23 -12.81 21.61
C CYS A 127 -7.27 -12.36 23.07
N PHE A 128 -7.81 -11.17 23.33
CA PHE A 128 -7.98 -10.64 24.68
C PHE A 128 -9.37 -10.01 24.85
N ASN A 129 -10.11 -10.42 25.88
CA ASN A 129 -11.47 -9.94 26.17
C ASN A 129 -12.46 -9.99 24.98
N GLY A 130 -12.36 -11.01 24.12
CA GLY A 130 -13.22 -11.16 22.95
C GLY A 130 -12.84 -10.28 21.75
N TYR A 131 -11.72 -9.56 21.82
CA TYR A 131 -11.15 -8.81 20.71
C TYR A 131 -9.91 -9.51 20.17
N ALA A 132 -9.78 -9.56 18.84
CA ALA A 132 -8.59 -10.06 18.16
C ALA A 132 -7.66 -8.89 17.88
N PHE A 133 -6.39 -9.03 18.29
CA PHE A 133 -5.35 -8.05 18.09
C PHE A 133 -4.29 -8.61 17.14
N GLY A 134 -3.96 -7.81 16.13
CA GLY A 134 -2.96 -8.11 15.13
C GLY A 134 -2.60 -6.84 14.38
N ASP A 135 -1.54 -6.89 13.58
CA ASP A 135 -1.25 -5.81 12.66
C ASP A 135 -2.38 -5.67 11.60
N LYS A 136 -2.46 -4.50 10.96
CA LYS A 136 -3.53 -4.18 10.00
C LYS A 136 -3.70 -5.25 8.91
N ILE A 137 -2.60 -5.82 8.41
CA ILE A 137 -2.63 -6.82 7.33
C ILE A 137 -3.26 -8.12 7.86
N THR A 138 -2.85 -8.55 9.05
CA THR A 138 -3.40 -9.72 9.74
C THR A 138 -4.91 -9.58 10.02
N CYS A 139 -5.36 -8.40 10.47
CA CYS A 139 -6.79 -8.14 10.66
C CYS A 139 -7.59 -8.15 9.34
N CYS A 140 -7.04 -7.59 8.26
CA CYS A 140 -7.67 -7.61 6.94
C CYS A 140 -7.80 -9.04 6.40
N LYS A 141 -6.77 -9.88 6.54
CA LYS A 141 -6.81 -11.29 6.15
C LYS A 141 -7.90 -12.07 6.89
N LEU A 142 -8.06 -11.82 8.19
CA LEU A 142 -9.07 -12.52 8.98
C LEU A 142 -10.50 -12.07 8.64
N LEU A 143 -10.69 -10.78 8.35
CA LEU A 143 -11.98 -10.26 7.86
C LEU A 143 -12.34 -10.88 6.50
N ALA A 144 -11.36 -10.98 5.59
CA ALA A 144 -11.50 -11.62 4.29
C ALA A 144 -11.93 -13.10 4.42
N LEU A 145 -11.24 -13.85 5.29
CA LEU A 145 -11.59 -15.24 5.61
C LEU A 145 -12.99 -15.37 6.21
N LEU A 146 -13.36 -14.47 7.12
CA LEU A 146 -14.69 -14.48 7.73
C LEU A 146 -15.77 -14.21 6.68
N MET A 147 -15.57 -13.22 5.81
CA MET A 147 -16.50 -12.91 4.72
C MET A 147 -16.64 -14.06 3.73
N ALA A 148 -15.55 -14.75 3.39
CA ALA A 148 -15.58 -15.91 2.49
C ALA A 148 -16.35 -17.10 3.10
N ASN A 149 -16.14 -17.37 4.39
CA ASN A 149 -16.72 -18.54 5.06
C ASN A 149 -18.20 -18.36 5.42
N VAL A 150 -18.61 -17.18 5.89
CA VAL A 150 -19.99 -16.98 6.39
C VAL A 150 -20.83 -16.03 5.55
N GLY A 151 -20.24 -15.40 4.53
CA GLY A 151 -20.89 -14.40 3.68
C GLY A 151 -21.02 -13.03 4.35
N ILE A 152 -21.02 -11.96 3.54
CA ILE A 152 -21.05 -10.57 4.01
C ILE A 152 -22.25 -10.27 4.93
N GLU A 153 -23.44 -10.81 4.63
CA GLU A 153 -24.64 -10.61 5.45
C GLU A 153 -24.50 -11.14 6.88
N THR A 154 -23.71 -12.19 7.07
CA THR A 154 -23.45 -12.76 8.39
C THR A 154 -22.34 -11.97 9.07
N VAL A 155 -21.30 -11.58 8.33
CA VAL A 155 -20.19 -10.74 8.85
C VAL A 155 -20.69 -9.42 9.41
N VAL A 156 -21.58 -8.73 8.71
CA VAL A 156 -22.10 -7.43 9.16
C VAL A 156 -22.86 -7.51 10.49
N LYS A 157 -23.41 -8.68 10.84
CA LYS A 157 -24.10 -8.89 12.12
C LYS A 157 -23.17 -8.98 13.32
N PHE A 158 -21.88 -9.25 13.12
CA PHE A 158 -20.89 -9.32 14.20
C PHE A 158 -20.38 -7.96 14.65
N ALA A 159 -20.50 -6.93 13.81
CA ALA A 159 -20.14 -5.57 14.17
C ALA A 159 -21.36 -4.81 14.72
N SER A 160 -21.14 -4.04 15.79
CA SER A 160 -22.22 -3.24 16.39
C SER A 160 -22.72 -2.17 15.41
N LYS A 161 -24.00 -1.80 15.50
CA LYS A 161 -24.59 -0.73 14.66
C LYS A 161 -23.80 0.58 14.70
N GLY A 162 -23.20 0.92 15.85
CA GLY A 162 -22.41 2.14 16.01
C GLY A 162 -21.06 2.11 15.27
N ILE A 163 -20.46 0.93 15.07
CA ILE A 163 -19.24 0.78 14.26
C ILE A 163 -19.58 0.95 12.78
N TRP A 164 -20.71 0.39 12.33
CA TRP A 164 -21.18 0.58 10.96
C TRP A 164 -21.55 2.02 10.67
N ALA A 165 -22.23 2.71 11.59
CA ALA A 165 -22.55 4.13 11.44
C ALA A 165 -21.27 4.96 11.18
N LYS A 166 -20.23 4.77 12.01
CA LYS A 166 -18.93 5.44 11.84
C LYS A 166 -18.19 5.08 10.54
N ALA A 167 -18.33 3.86 10.06
CA ALA A 167 -17.66 3.41 8.83
C ALA A 167 -18.41 3.87 7.57
N LEU A 168 -19.73 4.08 7.66
CA LEU A 168 -20.59 4.55 6.58
C LEU A 168 -20.72 6.08 6.53
N GLU A 169 -20.20 6.79 7.53
CA GLU A 169 -19.91 8.23 7.50
C GLU A 169 -18.77 8.50 6.50
N LEU A 170 -19.15 8.51 5.21
CA LEU A 170 -18.54 9.33 4.18
C LEU A 170 -18.38 10.75 4.74
N ASP A 171 -17.19 11.32 4.55
CA ASP A 171 -16.79 12.73 4.72
C ASP A 171 -17.96 13.70 5.01
N ASP A 172 -17.89 14.36 6.18
CA ASP A 172 -18.89 15.27 6.76
C ASP A 172 -19.19 16.48 5.85
N GLY A 173 -19.95 16.24 4.78
CA GLY A 173 -20.45 17.27 3.87
C GLY A 173 -21.79 17.82 4.32
N LYS A 174 -21.93 18.25 5.58
CA LYS A 174 -22.91 19.26 6.06
C LYS A 174 -22.77 19.53 7.56
N SER A 175 -21.74 20.28 7.90
CA SER A 175 -21.97 21.45 8.76
C SER A 175 -22.78 22.45 7.95
N GLU A 176 -24.06 22.65 8.26
CA GLU A 176 -24.72 23.97 8.24
C GLU A 176 -26.20 23.89 8.63
N LYS A 177 -26.48 24.54 9.77
CA LYS A 177 -27.73 25.11 10.30
C LYS A 177 -28.81 24.19 10.85
#